data_AF-I3CCF5-F1
#
_entry.id   AF-I3CCF5-F1
#
_cell.length_a   1.000
_cell.length_b   1.000
_cell.length_c   1.000
_cell.angle_alpha   90.00
_cell.angle_beta   90.00
_cell.angle_gamma   90.00
#
_symmetry.space_group_name_H-M   'P 1'
#
loop_
_entity.id
_entity.type
_entity.pdbx_description
1 polymer ?
#
loop_
_entity_poly.entity_id
_entity_poly.type
_entity_poly.pdbx_seq_one_letter_code
_entity_poly.pdbx_strand_id
1 'polypeptide(L)'
;MSETNDNLKKLQEMGFNLDINNTSPASAPTTSATEIPPSSSVNTENAIKTPDVPVNPVLSEALTPFTIEFVATLFPSVSRRNIEKYLMTILSAFQTIGLTDKKLVLLAIATIRAESVRFEPISEYKSKYNTSPNGRPFDLYDNRADLGNQGAPDGERFKGRGFIQLTGRANYQKYGDILKLETALIDNPDLANDPMIAAELLARFILDKETRIRRALENNDLKSARRAINGGSHGLKEFSEAYLKGLAILEGQAV
;
A
#
# COMPACT_ATOMS: atom_id res chain seq x y z
N MET A 1 -18.41 -13.13 17.50
CA MET A 1 -17.19 -12.76 18.27
C MET A 1 -16.02 -13.74 18.06
N SER A 2 -16.20 -14.93 17.45
CA SER A 2 -15.08 -15.87 17.23
C SER A 2 -14.32 -15.65 15.91
N GLU A 3 -14.98 -15.37 14.78
CA GLU A 3 -14.30 -15.21 13.48
C GLU A 3 -13.35 -14.00 13.40
N THR A 4 -13.70 -12.90 14.07
CA THR A 4 -12.87 -11.67 14.08
C THR A 4 -11.54 -11.88 14.80
N ASN A 5 -11.51 -12.73 15.82
CA ASN A 5 -10.30 -13.01 16.59
C ASN A 5 -9.37 -13.98 15.86
N ASP A 6 -9.93 -14.92 15.09
CA ASP A 6 -9.15 -15.86 14.28
C ASP A 6 -8.45 -15.17 13.11
N ASN A 7 -9.12 -14.21 12.46
CA ASN A 7 -8.52 -13.41 11.40
C ASN A 7 -7.41 -12.47 11.92
N LEU A 8 -7.59 -11.90 13.11
CA LEU A 8 -6.57 -11.02 13.72
C LEU A 8 -5.30 -11.81 14.08
N LYS A 9 -5.46 -13.03 14.59
CA LYS A 9 -4.35 -13.91 14.95
C LYS A 9 -3.58 -14.40 13.72
N LYS A 10 -4.27 -14.73 12.63
CA LYS A 10 -3.63 -15.07 11.33
C LYS A 10 -2.84 -13.90 10.75
N LEU A 11 -3.34 -12.66 10.85
CA LEU A 11 -2.62 -11.47 10.40
C LEU A 11 -1.34 -11.22 11.23
N GLN A 12 -1.37 -11.48 12.54
CA GLN A 12 -0.19 -11.42 13.40
C GLN A 12 0.83 -12.52 13.06
N GLU A 13 0.37 -13.74 12.74
CA GLU A 13 1.20 -14.86 12.28
C GLU A 13 1.87 -14.59 10.91
N MET A 14 1.28 -13.72 10.08
CA MET A 14 1.86 -13.24 8.82
C MET A 14 2.83 -12.06 8.99
N GLY A 15 3.14 -11.65 10.23
CA GLY A 15 4.11 -10.60 10.53
C GLY A 15 3.56 -9.16 10.49
N PHE A 16 2.23 -8.99 10.42
CA PHE A 16 1.61 -7.66 10.50
C PHE A 16 1.46 -7.23 11.97
N ASN A 17 2.17 -6.17 12.37
CA ASN A 17 2.02 -5.57 13.70
C ASN A 17 0.92 -4.49 13.66
N LEU A 18 -0.30 -4.88 13.99
CA LEU A 18 -1.43 -3.95 14.12
C LEU A 18 -1.36 -3.26 15.49
N ASP A 19 -0.73 -2.09 15.56
CA ASP A 19 -0.78 -1.21 16.74
C ASP A 19 -2.20 -0.67 16.92
N ILE A 20 -3.05 -1.39 17.65
CA ILE A 20 -4.44 -1.01 17.97
C ILE A 20 -4.55 0.08 19.06
N ASN A 21 -3.45 0.74 19.45
CA ASN A 21 -3.43 1.69 20.57
C ASN A 21 -3.39 3.18 20.20
N ASN A 22 -3.67 3.56 18.95
CA ASN A 22 -3.88 4.97 18.61
C ASN A 22 -5.35 5.30 18.38
N THR A 23 -6.17 5.01 19.39
CA THR A 23 -7.44 5.71 19.62
C THR A 23 -7.24 6.62 20.83
N SER A 24 -7.39 7.93 20.65
CA SER A 24 -7.43 8.87 21.77
C SER A 24 -8.59 8.51 22.71
N PRO A 25 -8.37 8.35 24.02
CA PRO A 25 -9.45 8.30 24.98
C PRO A 25 -9.57 9.62 25.74
N ALA A 26 -10.79 10.13 25.82
CA ALA A 26 -11.18 11.16 26.75
C ALA A 26 -11.26 10.60 28.19
N SER A 27 -10.64 11.34 29.12
CA SER A 27 -10.93 11.51 30.56
C SER A 27 -11.34 10.33 31.46
N ALA A 28 -10.51 10.08 32.48
CA ALA A 28 -10.74 9.20 33.64
C ALA A 28 -11.78 9.76 34.65
N PRO A 29 -12.21 8.96 35.67
CA PRO A 29 -11.46 8.91 36.94
C PRO A 29 -11.35 7.54 37.67
N THR A 30 -10.18 7.34 38.28
CA THR A 30 -9.80 6.83 39.64
C THR A 30 -10.60 5.72 40.36
N THR A 31 -9.91 4.63 40.81
CA THR A 31 -9.66 4.24 42.25
C THR A 31 -8.86 2.93 42.45
N SER A 32 -7.85 3.01 43.35
CA SER A 32 -7.24 2.07 44.33
C SER A 32 -6.84 0.60 44.07
N ALA A 33 -5.51 0.40 44.09
CA ALA A 33 -4.64 -0.51 44.90
C ALA A 33 -5.13 -1.87 45.47
N THR A 34 -4.29 -2.93 45.35
CA THR A 34 -3.69 -3.76 46.44
C THR A 34 -2.63 -4.76 45.88
N GLU A 35 -1.58 -5.07 46.66
CA GLU A 35 -0.33 -5.83 46.37
C GLU A 35 -0.38 -7.38 46.57
N ILE A 36 0.25 -8.17 45.65
CA ILE A 36 1.40 -9.17 45.71
C ILE A 36 1.57 -10.12 46.97
N PRO A 37 2.23 -11.35 46.97
CA PRO A 37 2.37 -12.59 46.12
C PRO A 37 2.41 -13.93 46.98
N PRO A 38 3.22 -15.04 46.79
CA PRO A 38 3.94 -15.67 45.65
C PRO A 38 3.84 -17.24 45.54
N SER A 39 4.63 -17.79 44.58
CA SER A 39 5.10 -19.20 44.38
C SER A 39 4.20 -20.09 43.51
N SER A 40 4.69 -20.84 42.51
CA SER A 40 5.79 -21.80 42.56
C SER A 40 6.22 -22.24 41.14
N SER A 41 7.45 -22.72 41.08
CA SER A 41 8.24 -23.13 39.90
C SER A 41 7.75 -24.46 39.30
N VAL A 42 7.70 -24.55 37.96
CA VAL A 42 7.89 -25.82 37.23
C VAL A 42 8.68 -25.56 35.95
N ASN A 43 9.86 -26.19 35.87
CA ASN A 43 10.64 -26.39 34.66
C ASN A 43 10.02 -27.52 33.84
N THR A 44 9.78 -27.31 32.55
CA THR A 44 9.87 -28.37 31.55
C THR A 44 10.50 -27.81 30.29
N GLU A 45 11.69 -28.32 29.99
CA GLU A 45 12.37 -28.19 28.72
C GLU A 45 11.44 -28.64 27.58
N ASN A 46 11.10 -27.71 26.70
CA ASN A 46 10.72 -28.03 25.33
C ASN A 46 11.39 -26.99 24.45
N ALA A 47 12.43 -27.42 23.75
CA ALA A 47 13.19 -26.59 22.81
C ALA A 47 12.27 -26.14 21.68
N ILE A 48 11.70 -24.94 21.84
CA ILE A 48 11.10 -24.18 20.74
C ILE A 48 12.28 -23.77 19.85
N LYS A 49 12.45 -24.44 18.71
CA LYS A 49 13.17 -23.85 17.58
C LYS A 49 12.46 -22.55 17.24
N THR A 50 13.07 -21.42 17.61
CA THR A 50 12.65 -20.12 17.11
C THR A 50 12.70 -20.17 15.58
N PRO A 51 11.61 -19.86 14.86
CA PRO A 51 11.73 -19.59 13.44
C PRO A 51 12.72 -18.45 13.25
N ASP A 52 13.61 -18.61 12.27
CA ASP A 52 14.62 -17.62 11.89
C ASP A 52 14.02 -16.21 11.88
N VAL A 53 14.71 -15.28 12.54
CA VAL A 53 14.49 -13.84 12.37
C VAL A 53 14.54 -13.56 10.86
N PRO A 54 13.56 -12.89 10.25
CA PRO A 54 13.62 -12.61 8.82
C PRO A 54 14.86 -11.76 8.56
N VAL A 55 15.83 -12.40 7.89
CA VAL A 55 16.97 -11.75 7.25
C VAL A 55 16.40 -10.61 6.41
N ASN A 56 16.90 -9.38 6.58
CA ASN A 56 16.61 -8.28 5.67
C ASN A 56 16.71 -8.83 4.24
N PRO A 57 15.61 -8.91 3.47
CA PRO A 57 15.64 -9.63 2.21
C PRO A 57 16.61 -8.90 1.29
N VAL A 58 17.70 -9.58 0.94
CA VAL A 58 18.67 -9.05 -0.02
C VAL A 58 17.90 -8.79 -1.32
N LEU A 59 17.86 -7.52 -1.72
CA LEU A 59 17.21 -7.14 -2.98
C LEU A 59 17.99 -7.76 -4.14
N SER A 60 17.25 -8.27 -5.12
CA SER A 60 17.80 -8.75 -6.38
C SER A 60 18.53 -7.62 -7.12
N GLU A 61 19.52 -8.00 -7.93
CA GLU A 61 20.32 -7.06 -8.73
C GLU A 61 19.46 -6.14 -9.61
N ALA A 62 18.29 -6.60 -10.05
CA ALA A 62 17.36 -5.80 -10.84
C ALA A 62 16.83 -4.56 -10.08
N LEU A 63 16.77 -4.62 -8.74
CA LEU A 63 16.22 -3.58 -7.88
C LEU A 63 17.29 -2.67 -7.26
N THR A 64 18.56 -3.07 -7.27
CA THR A 64 19.66 -2.28 -6.69
C THR A 64 19.84 -0.87 -7.28
N PRO A 65 19.46 -0.56 -8.54
CA PRO A 65 19.53 0.82 -9.03
C PRO A 65 18.59 1.80 -8.33
N PHE A 66 17.52 1.32 -7.68
CA PHE A 66 16.50 2.16 -7.04
C PHE A 66 16.91 2.53 -5.61
N THR A 67 18.04 3.21 -5.46
CA THR A 67 18.53 3.68 -4.15
C THR A 67 17.71 4.85 -3.60
N ILE A 68 17.94 5.20 -2.32
CA ILE A 68 17.34 6.40 -1.71
C ILE A 68 17.72 7.65 -2.51
N GLU A 69 18.98 7.75 -2.93
CA GLU A 69 19.49 8.86 -3.75
C GLU A 69 18.78 8.90 -5.11
N PHE A 70 18.68 7.76 -5.79
CA PHE A 70 17.95 7.66 -7.06
C PHE A 70 16.52 8.16 -6.89
N VAL A 71 15.77 7.64 -5.92
CA VAL A 71 14.38 8.03 -5.69
C VAL A 71 14.27 9.49 -5.26
N ALA A 72 15.15 10.00 -4.40
CA ALA A 72 15.15 11.41 -4.00
C ALA A 72 15.27 12.36 -5.20
N THR A 73 16.03 12.00 -6.24
CA THR A 73 16.11 12.82 -7.46
C THR A 73 14.78 12.93 -8.21
N LEU A 74 13.91 11.91 -8.09
CA LEU A 74 12.60 11.89 -8.74
C LEU A 74 11.54 12.65 -7.93
N PHE A 75 11.79 12.90 -6.64
CA PHE A 75 10.86 13.51 -5.69
C PHE A 75 11.45 14.78 -5.04
N PRO A 76 11.64 15.86 -5.81
CA PRO A 76 12.38 17.05 -5.34
C PRO A 76 11.73 17.76 -4.14
N SER A 77 10.42 17.60 -3.95
CA SER A 77 9.65 18.26 -2.89
C SER A 77 9.32 17.34 -1.70
N VAL A 78 9.81 16.09 -1.71
CA VAL A 78 9.49 15.11 -0.65
C VAL A 78 10.62 15.02 0.35
N SER A 79 10.25 14.89 1.62
CA SER A 79 11.22 14.62 2.68
C SER A 79 11.97 13.32 2.40
N ARG A 80 13.30 13.40 2.36
CA ARG A 80 14.20 12.23 2.28
C ARG A 80 13.85 11.17 3.34
N ARG A 81 13.40 11.59 4.52
CA ARG A 81 12.98 10.68 5.61
C ARG A 81 11.82 9.76 5.22
N ASN A 82 10.88 10.23 4.40
CA ASN A 82 9.77 9.39 3.94
C ASN A 82 10.27 8.36 2.92
N ILE A 83 11.19 8.74 2.05
CA ILE A 83 11.82 7.80 1.11
C ILE A 83 12.57 6.72 1.89
N GLU A 84 13.39 7.10 2.87
CA GLU A 84 14.09 6.16 3.75
C GLU A 84 13.14 5.22 4.50
N LYS A 85 11.99 5.74 4.96
CA LYS A 85 10.99 4.97 5.69
C LYS A 85 10.30 3.90 4.82
N TYR A 86 9.95 4.23 3.58
CA TYR A 86 9.06 3.39 2.78
C TYR A 86 9.74 2.65 1.63
N LEU A 87 10.89 3.12 1.12
CA LEU A 87 11.48 2.59 -0.10
C LEU A 87 11.86 1.11 0.03
N MET A 88 12.48 0.70 1.14
CA MET A 88 12.87 -0.72 1.32
C MET A 88 11.63 -1.61 1.33
N THR A 89 10.57 -1.24 2.06
CA THR A 89 9.31 -1.96 2.07
C THR A 89 8.69 -2.07 0.67
N ILE A 90 8.70 -0.98 -0.09
CA ILE A 90 8.19 -0.97 -1.47
C ILE A 90 8.96 -1.94 -2.35
N LEU A 91 10.30 -1.89 -2.33
CA LEU A 91 11.14 -2.75 -3.16
C LEU A 91 11.07 -4.22 -2.74
N SER A 92 10.96 -4.50 -1.44
CA SER A 92 10.72 -5.86 -0.94
C SER A 92 9.38 -6.41 -1.42
N ALA A 93 8.30 -5.63 -1.34
CA ALA A 93 6.99 -6.02 -1.88
C ALA A 93 7.05 -6.28 -3.40
N PHE A 94 7.72 -5.42 -4.15
CA PHE A 94 7.90 -5.58 -5.60
C PHE A 94 8.65 -6.87 -5.91
N GLN A 95 9.70 -7.20 -5.16
CA GLN A 95 10.41 -8.46 -5.28
C GLN A 95 9.50 -9.66 -4.97
N THR A 96 8.76 -9.62 -3.86
CA THR A 96 7.83 -10.69 -3.45
C THR A 96 6.78 -10.98 -4.52
N ILE A 97 6.23 -9.93 -5.14
CA ILE A 97 5.20 -10.04 -6.18
C ILE A 97 5.79 -10.33 -7.58
N GLY A 98 7.11 -10.18 -7.75
CA GLY A 98 7.80 -10.41 -9.03
C GLY A 98 7.84 -9.21 -9.96
N LEU A 99 7.54 -8.00 -9.48
CA LEU A 99 7.70 -6.75 -10.23
C LEU A 99 9.17 -6.30 -10.20
N THR A 100 10.03 -6.92 -11.00
CA THR A 100 11.48 -6.65 -11.01
C THR A 100 12.02 -6.05 -12.31
N ASP A 101 11.20 -5.94 -13.35
CA ASP A 101 11.56 -5.23 -14.58
C ASP A 101 11.79 -3.74 -14.29
N LYS A 102 13.00 -3.24 -14.59
CA LYS A 102 13.42 -1.87 -14.26
C LYS A 102 12.46 -0.80 -14.80
N LYS A 103 11.90 -0.97 -16.00
CA LYS A 103 10.97 0.00 -16.57
C LYS A 103 9.62 -0.04 -15.85
N LEU A 104 9.17 -1.21 -15.42
CA LEU A 104 7.93 -1.34 -14.64
C LEU A 104 8.10 -0.86 -13.19
N VAL A 105 9.23 -1.12 -12.55
CA VAL A 105 9.57 -0.59 -11.21
C VAL A 105 9.63 0.93 -11.23
N LEU A 106 10.30 1.51 -12.23
CA LEU A 106 10.33 2.96 -12.42
C LEU A 106 8.93 3.55 -12.65
N LEU A 107 8.10 2.86 -13.43
CA LEU A 107 6.70 3.26 -13.65
C LEU A 107 5.87 3.19 -12.35
N ALA A 108 6.14 2.22 -11.48
CA ALA A 108 5.51 2.14 -10.16
C ALA A 108 5.93 3.31 -9.27
N ILE A 109 7.23 3.63 -9.21
CA ILE A 109 7.75 4.78 -8.45
C ILE A 109 7.21 6.11 -9.00
N ALA A 110 7.14 6.27 -10.33
CA ALA A 110 6.51 7.43 -10.97
C ALA A 110 5.00 7.52 -10.66
N THR A 111 4.31 6.38 -10.54
CA THR A 111 2.92 6.34 -10.09
C THR A 111 2.80 6.83 -8.66
N ILE A 112 3.69 6.42 -7.76
CA ILE A 112 3.71 6.92 -6.37
C ILE A 112 3.87 8.45 -6.36
N ARG A 113 4.71 9.03 -7.23
CA ARG A 113 4.84 10.50 -7.32
C ARG A 113 3.55 11.21 -7.71
N ALA A 114 2.76 10.61 -8.59
CA ALA A 114 1.49 11.17 -9.01
C ALA A 114 0.40 11.04 -7.94
N GLU A 115 0.36 9.92 -7.22
CA GLU A 115 -0.74 9.58 -6.31
C GLU A 115 -0.47 9.97 -4.85
N SER A 116 0.80 9.90 -4.43
CA SER A 116 1.22 10.21 -3.07
C SER A 116 2.36 11.22 -3.08
N VAL A 117 1.97 12.49 -2.98
CA VAL A 117 2.90 13.63 -2.93
C VAL A 117 3.93 13.49 -1.81
N ARG A 118 3.67 12.70 -0.75
CA ARG A 118 4.59 12.50 0.39
C ARG A 118 5.33 11.16 0.39
N PHE A 119 5.20 10.34 -0.66
CA PHE A 119 5.79 9.01 -0.76
C PHE A 119 5.35 8.07 0.37
N GLU A 120 4.09 8.17 0.79
CA GLU A 120 3.46 7.35 1.82
C GLU A 120 2.10 6.81 1.34
N PRO A 121 1.61 5.66 1.81
CA PRO A 121 0.24 5.24 1.49
C PRO A 121 -0.76 6.22 2.10
N ILE A 122 -1.78 6.62 1.34
CA ILE A 122 -2.79 7.60 1.79
C ILE A 122 -4.20 7.12 1.49
N SER A 123 -5.14 7.53 2.35
CA SER A 123 -6.57 7.48 2.05
C SER A 123 -6.97 8.68 1.21
N GLU A 124 -7.88 8.46 0.25
CA GLU A 124 -8.58 9.52 -0.46
C GLU A 124 -9.28 10.44 0.55
N TYR A 125 -9.23 11.74 0.30
CA TYR A 125 -9.90 12.75 1.11
C TYR A 125 -11.32 13.01 0.59
N LYS A 126 -12.22 13.44 1.49
CA LYS A 126 -13.54 13.94 1.11
C LYS A 126 -13.39 15.09 0.11
N SER A 127 -14.15 15.04 -0.97
CA SER A 127 -14.19 16.06 -2.01
C SER A 127 -15.60 16.15 -2.62
N LYS A 128 -15.83 17.18 -3.44
CA LYS A 128 -17.07 17.30 -4.22
C LYS A 128 -17.26 16.19 -5.27
N TYR A 129 -16.20 15.43 -5.58
CA TYR A 129 -16.25 14.36 -6.59
C TYR A 129 -16.64 13.01 -6.00
N ASN A 130 -16.45 12.84 -4.69
CA ASN A 130 -16.82 11.62 -3.97
C ASN A 130 -17.97 11.84 -2.97
N THR A 131 -18.27 13.09 -2.61
CA THR A 131 -19.31 13.41 -1.62
C THR A 131 -20.26 14.49 -2.13
N SER A 132 -21.57 14.25 -2.01
CA SER A 132 -22.62 15.22 -2.28
C SER A 132 -22.55 16.41 -1.31
N PRO A 133 -22.98 17.63 -1.70
CA PRO A 133 -22.88 18.83 -0.85
C PRO A 133 -23.40 18.68 0.58
N ASN A 134 -24.48 17.91 0.77
CA ASN A 134 -25.12 17.64 2.07
C ASN A 134 -25.14 16.14 2.42
N GLY A 135 -24.28 15.35 1.77
CA GLY A 135 -24.22 13.89 1.93
C GLY A 135 -23.28 13.42 3.04
N ARG A 136 -23.38 12.13 3.39
CA ARG A 136 -22.35 11.43 4.17
C ARG A 136 -21.04 11.38 3.35
N PRO A 137 -19.87 11.31 3.99
CA PRO A 137 -18.61 11.10 3.28
C PRO A 137 -18.71 9.96 2.27
N PHE A 138 -18.22 10.19 1.05
CA PHE A 138 -18.15 9.20 -0.03
C PHE A 138 -19.50 8.66 -0.55
N ASP A 139 -20.63 9.33 -0.27
CA ASP A 139 -21.96 8.85 -0.67
C ASP A 139 -22.16 8.70 -2.18
N LEU A 140 -21.42 9.47 -3.00
CA LEU A 140 -21.46 9.36 -4.46
C LEU A 140 -20.87 8.03 -4.97
N TYR A 141 -20.10 7.32 -4.14
CA TYR A 141 -19.54 6.02 -4.49
C TYR A 141 -20.44 4.84 -4.11
N ASP A 142 -21.37 5.00 -3.17
CA ASP A 142 -22.10 3.87 -2.57
C ASP A 142 -22.79 2.96 -3.59
N ASN A 143 -23.30 3.51 -4.69
CA ASN A 143 -24.05 2.76 -5.71
C ASN A 143 -23.31 2.69 -7.06
N ARG A 144 -21.99 2.96 -7.09
CA ARG A 144 -21.18 2.87 -8.31
C ARG A 144 -21.01 1.42 -8.73
N ALA A 145 -21.79 0.99 -9.73
CA ALA A 145 -21.76 -0.37 -10.25
C ALA A 145 -20.39 -0.76 -10.83
N ASP A 146 -19.67 0.17 -11.46
CA ASP A 146 -18.31 -0.07 -11.98
C ASP A 146 -17.26 -0.27 -10.88
N LEU A 147 -17.56 0.17 -9.64
CA LEU A 147 -16.76 -0.10 -8.44
C LEU A 147 -17.21 -1.37 -7.71
N GLY A 148 -18.31 -1.99 -8.14
CA GLY A 148 -18.95 -3.12 -7.48
C GLY A 148 -19.53 -2.80 -6.10
N ASN A 149 -19.76 -1.51 -5.81
CA ASN A 149 -20.34 -1.08 -4.54
C ASN A 149 -21.85 -1.41 -4.50
N GLN A 150 -22.33 -1.80 -3.32
CA GLN A 150 -23.64 -2.42 -3.09
C GLN A 150 -24.61 -1.53 -2.28
N GLY A 151 -24.33 -0.23 -2.22
CA GLY A 151 -25.05 0.73 -1.39
C GLY A 151 -24.24 1.14 -0.17
N ALA A 152 -24.86 1.96 0.68
CA ALA A 152 -24.20 2.46 1.88
C ALA A 152 -23.81 1.30 2.84
N PRO A 153 -22.62 1.33 3.47
CA PRO A 153 -21.62 2.41 3.46
C PRO A 153 -20.42 2.13 2.52
N ASP A 154 -20.61 1.44 1.40
CA ASP A 154 -19.50 0.97 0.55
C ASP A 154 -18.61 2.07 0.01
N GLY A 155 -19.17 3.25 -0.27
CA GLY A 155 -18.41 4.38 -0.75
C GLY A 155 -17.31 4.78 0.22
N GLU A 156 -17.64 4.89 1.51
CA GLU A 156 -16.66 5.21 2.54
C GLU A 156 -15.80 4.00 2.91
N ARG A 157 -16.41 2.81 3.00
CA ARG A 157 -15.72 1.57 3.35
C ARG A 157 -14.62 1.24 2.32
N PHE A 158 -14.90 1.41 1.04
CA PHE A 158 -14.00 1.09 -0.08
C PHE A 158 -13.53 2.32 -0.87
N LYS A 159 -13.33 3.45 -0.19
CA LYS A 159 -12.66 4.65 -0.76
C LYS A 159 -11.23 4.36 -1.21
N GLY A 160 -10.64 5.25 -1.99
CA GLY A 160 -9.25 5.14 -2.45
C GLY A 160 -8.25 5.00 -1.28
N ARG A 161 -7.36 4.01 -1.36
CA ARG A 161 -6.28 3.79 -0.36
C ARG A 161 -4.96 3.35 -1.00
N GLY A 162 -3.87 3.53 -0.25
CA GLY A 162 -2.54 3.05 -0.61
C GLY A 162 -1.89 3.82 -1.75
N PHE A 163 -0.76 3.29 -2.23
CA PHE A 163 0.05 3.92 -3.28
C PHE A 163 -0.64 3.98 -4.65
N ILE A 164 -1.61 3.09 -4.89
CA ILE A 164 -2.33 2.98 -6.16
C ILE A 164 -3.75 3.60 -6.11
N GLN A 165 -4.18 4.12 -4.95
CA GLN A 165 -5.55 4.58 -4.72
C GLN A 165 -6.60 3.50 -5.07
N LEU A 166 -6.43 2.29 -4.52
CA LEU A 166 -7.35 1.17 -4.71
C LEU A 166 -8.75 1.57 -4.24
N THR A 167 -9.74 1.53 -5.14
CA THR A 167 -11.08 2.06 -4.89
C THR A 167 -12.15 1.07 -5.35
N GLY A 168 -13.21 0.90 -4.55
CA GLY A 168 -14.39 0.09 -4.87
C GLY A 168 -14.32 -1.35 -4.38
N ARG A 169 -15.43 -1.86 -3.84
CA ARG A 169 -15.55 -3.22 -3.27
C ARG A 169 -15.00 -4.29 -4.19
N ALA A 170 -15.31 -4.23 -5.49
CA ALA A 170 -14.86 -5.23 -6.45
C ALA A 170 -13.34 -5.31 -6.54
N ASN A 171 -12.65 -4.17 -6.44
CA ASN A 171 -11.18 -4.13 -6.47
C ASN A 171 -10.59 -4.64 -5.15
N TYR A 172 -11.15 -4.24 -4.00
CA TYR A 172 -10.71 -4.78 -2.71
C TYR A 172 -10.86 -6.31 -2.64
N GLN A 173 -11.96 -6.86 -3.12
CA GLN A 173 -12.17 -8.30 -3.21
C GLN A 173 -11.13 -8.94 -4.16
N LYS A 174 -11.09 -8.48 -5.42
CA LYS A 174 -10.24 -9.08 -6.45
C LYS A 174 -8.78 -9.11 -6.03
N TYR A 175 -8.25 -7.99 -5.55
CA TYR A 175 -6.83 -7.92 -5.19
C TYR A 175 -6.54 -8.58 -3.84
N GLY A 176 -7.50 -8.62 -2.92
CA GLY A 176 -7.41 -9.46 -1.71
C GLY A 176 -7.26 -10.94 -2.06
N ASP A 177 -8.08 -11.44 -2.99
CA ASP A 177 -8.01 -12.84 -3.45
C ASP A 177 -6.68 -13.14 -4.14
N ILE A 178 -6.21 -12.25 -5.03
CA ILE A 178 -4.94 -12.44 -5.76
C ILE A 178 -3.75 -12.44 -4.80
N LEU A 179 -3.75 -11.59 -3.77
CA LEU A 179 -2.72 -11.54 -2.74
C LEU A 179 -2.90 -12.61 -1.66
N LYS A 180 -3.92 -13.48 -1.77
CA LYS A 180 -4.25 -14.52 -0.80
C LYS A 180 -4.46 -13.98 0.61
N LEU A 181 -5.04 -12.78 0.71
CA LEU A 181 -5.44 -12.15 1.97
C LEU A 181 -6.85 -12.55 2.39
N GLU A 182 -7.46 -13.53 1.71
CA GLU A 182 -8.84 -13.98 1.94
C GLU A 182 -9.80 -12.77 1.99
N THR A 183 -10.65 -12.66 3.02
CA THR A 183 -11.58 -11.54 3.20
C THR A 183 -10.95 -10.34 3.92
N ALA A 184 -9.66 -10.35 4.25
CA ALA A 184 -9.06 -9.33 5.12
C ALA A 184 -9.24 -7.90 4.57
N LEU A 185 -9.09 -7.69 3.27
CA LEU A 185 -9.32 -6.37 2.64
C LEU A 185 -10.79 -5.98 2.54
N ILE A 186 -11.71 -6.95 2.60
CA ILE A 186 -13.16 -6.68 2.68
C ILE A 186 -13.54 -6.33 4.12
N ASP A 187 -13.08 -7.12 5.08
CA ASP A 187 -13.41 -6.99 6.49
C ASP A 187 -12.74 -5.78 7.13
N ASN A 188 -11.48 -5.51 6.76
CA ASN A 188 -10.69 -4.37 7.20
C ASN A 188 -10.02 -3.64 6.02
N PRO A 189 -10.76 -2.81 5.26
CA PRO A 189 -10.21 -2.10 4.11
C PRO A 189 -9.04 -1.14 4.41
N ASP A 190 -8.88 -0.70 5.66
CA ASP A 190 -7.77 0.17 6.05
C ASP A 190 -6.41 -0.52 5.94
N LEU A 191 -6.38 -1.86 5.88
CA LEU A 191 -5.18 -2.64 5.53
C LEU A 191 -4.59 -2.25 4.18
N ALA A 192 -5.36 -1.69 3.25
CA ALA A 192 -4.83 -1.19 1.98
C ALA A 192 -3.91 0.05 2.16
N ASN A 193 -3.81 0.62 3.36
CA ASN A 193 -2.81 1.63 3.73
C ASN A 193 -1.63 1.07 4.52
N ASP A 194 -1.61 -0.21 4.90
CA ASP A 194 -0.40 -0.83 5.41
C ASP A 194 0.71 -0.72 4.34
N PRO A 195 1.93 -0.25 4.67
CA PRO A 195 2.94 0.01 3.65
C PRO A 195 3.34 -1.20 2.80
N MET A 196 3.36 -2.40 3.38
CA MET A 196 3.67 -3.62 2.65
C MET A 196 2.51 -3.98 1.73
N ILE A 197 1.29 -4.07 2.26
CA ILE A 197 0.09 -4.40 1.48
C ILE A 197 -0.15 -3.37 0.37
N ALA A 198 0.00 -2.08 0.65
CA ALA A 198 -0.15 -1.01 -0.34
C ALA A 198 0.85 -1.15 -1.50
N ALA A 199 2.08 -1.57 -1.21
CA ALA A 199 3.11 -1.79 -2.23
C ALA A 199 2.85 -3.07 -3.03
N GLU A 200 2.40 -4.15 -2.39
CA GLU A 200 1.99 -5.39 -3.06
C GLU A 200 0.78 -5.17 -3.98
N LEU A 201 -0.21 -4.39 -3.51
CA LEU A 201 -1.36 -3.97 -4.30
C LEU A 201 -0.93 -3.19 -5.54
N LEU A 202 -0.03 -2.21 -5.40
CA LEU A 202 0.53 -1.45 -6.53
C LEU A 202 1.22 -2.39 -7.53
N ALA A 203 2.09 -3.28 -7.04
CA ALA A 203 2.82 -4.21 -7.89
C ALA A 203 1.88 -5.13 -8.66
N ARG A 204 0.91 -5.73 -7.97
CA ARG A 204 -0.06 -6.62 -8.58
C ARG A 204 -0.96 -5.93 -9.58
N PHE A 205 -1.38 -4.69 -9.29
CA PHE A 205 -2.16 -3.90 -10.23
C PHE A 205 -1.38 -3.62 -11.52
N ILE A 206 -0.09 -3.29 -11.43
CA ILE A 206 0.76 -3.07 -12.60
C ILE A 206 0.90 -4.36 -13.42
N LEU A 207 1.18 -5.49 -12.77
CA LEU A 207 1.31 -6.79 -13.47
C LEU A 207 0.01 -7.21 -14.15
N ASP A 208 -1.15 -6.96 -13.54
CA ASP A 208 -2.47 -7.19 -14.15
C ASP A 208 -2.69 -6.39 -15.45
N LYS A 209 -1.97 -5.28 -15.63
CA LYS A 209 -2.09 -4.37 -16.77
C LYS A 209 -0.83 -4.38 -17.65
N GLU A 210 0.10 -5.29 -17.40
CA GLU A 210 1.46 -5.28 -17.93
C GLU A 210 1.50 -5.18 -19.45
N THR A 211 0.76 -6.04 -20.17
CA THR A 211 0.73 -6.03 -21.65
C THR A 211 0.37 -4.65 -22.23
N ARG A 212 -0.61 -3.98 -21.63
CA ARG A 212 -1.04 -2.64 -22.07
C ARG A 212 0.00 -1.59 -21.71
N ILE A 213 0.56 -1.68 -20.51
CA ILE A 213 1.59 -0.76 -20.03
C ILE A 213 2.84 -0.86 -20.90
N ARG A 214 3.35 -2.07 -21.16
CA ARG A 214 4.53 -2.30 -22.00
C ARG A 214 4.34 -1.74 -23.40
N ARG A 215 3.21 -2.04 -24.05
CA ARG A 215 2.88 -1.48 -25.36
C ARG A 215 2.90 0.05 -25.36
N ALA A 216 2.36 0.68 -24.30
CA ALA A 216 2.36 2.14 -24.21
C ALA A 216 3.80 2.68 -24.05
N LEU A 217 4.61 2.05 -23.20
CA LEU A 217 6.01 2.43 -22.99
C LEU A 217 6.87 2.25 -24.24
N GLU A 218 6.70 1.16 -24.99
CA GLU A 218 7.39 0.90 -26.26
C GLU A 218 7.11 1.99 -27.32
N ASN A 219 5.91 2.57 -27.27
CA ASN A 219 5.51 3.67 -28.15
C ASN A 219 5.77 5.06 -27.55
N ASN A 220 6.49 5.16 -26.43
CA ASN A 220 6.70 6.40 -25.67
C ASN A 220 5.41 7.13 -25.26
N ASP A 221 4.29 6.41 -25.15
CA ASP A 221 2.98 6.95 -24.79
C ASP A 221 2.74 6.86 -23.27
N LEU A 222 3.38 7.77 -22.53
CA LEU A 222 3.25 7.86 -21.07
C LEU A 222 1.82 8.18 -20.62
N LYS A 223 1.02 8.84 -21.47
CA LYS A 223 -0.38 9.12 -21.18
C LYS A 223 -1.20 7.83 -21.16
N SER A 224 -1.01 6.96 -22.13
CA SER A 224 -1.67 5.64 -22.14
C SER A 224 -1.16 4.74 -21.02
N ALA A 225 0.14 4.78 -20.70
CA ALA A 225 0.69 4.06 -19.55
C ALA A 225 0.03 4.52 -18.23
N ARG A 226 -0.07 5.83 -17.99
CA ARG A 226 -0.75 6.40 -16.81
C ARG A 226 -2.23 5.99 -16.76
N ARG A 227 -2.95 6.09 -17.89
CA ARG A 227 -4.37 5.71 -17.99
C ARG A 227 -4.60 4.23 -17.72
N ALA A 228 -3.66 3.36 -18.03
CA ALA A 228 -3.77 1.93 -17.73
C ALA A 228 -3.76 1.66 -16.21
N ILE A 229 -3.12 2.54 -15.43
CA ILE A 229 -2.90 2.39 -13.98
C ILE A 229 -4.02 3.04 -13.17
N ASN A 230 -4.36 4.30 -13.45
CA ASN A 230 -5.33 5.07 -12.63
C ASN A 230 -6.72 5.21 -13.28
N GLY A 231 -6.88 4.80 -14.55
CA GLY A 231 -8.14 4.97 -15.30
C GLY A 231 -8.34 6.38 -15.86
N GLY A 232 -7.54 7.36 -15.41
CA GLY A 232 -7.47 8.72 -15.93
C GLY A 232 -6.04 9.19 -16.22
N SER A 233 -5.87 10.49 -16.46
CA SER A 233 -4.56 11.14 -16.64
C SER A 233 -4.29 12.22 -15.60
N HIS A 234 -4.91 12.11 -14.42
CA HIS A 234 -4.56 12.97 -13.29
C HIS A 234 -3.10 12.67 -12.87
N GLY A 235 -2.37 13.72 -12.45
CA GLY A 235 -0.95 13.61 -12.12
C GLY A 235 -0.03 13.25 -13.29
N LEU A 236 -0.48 13.41 -14.55
CA LEU A 236 0.32 13.00 -15.72
C LEU A 236 1.66 13.74 -15.82
N LYS A 237 1.70 15.02 -15.42
CA LYS A 237 2.92 15.82 -15.46
C LYS A 237 3.95 15.26 -14.47
N GLU A 238 3.54 15.06 -13.23
CA GLU A 238 4.37 14.51 -12.15
C GLU A 238 4.85 13.10 -12.47
N PHE A 239 3.96 12.26 -12.99
CA PHE A 239 4.30 10.93 -13.49
C PHE A 239 5.34 10.98 -14.61
N SER A 240 5.10 11.79 -15.65
CA SER A 240 5.96 11.83 -16.83
C SER A 240 7.35 12.37 -16.49
N GLU A 241 7.41 13.43 -15.66
CA GLU A 241 8.68 13.99 -15.19
C GLU A 241 9.50 12.95 -14.41
N ALA A 242 8.89 12.21 -13.47
CA ALA A 242 9.63 11.19 -12.73
C ALA A 242 10.07 10.04 -13.61
N TYR A 243 9.18 9.58 -14.50
CA TYR A 243 9.48 8.45 -15.38
C TYR A 243 10.61 8.79 -16.34
N LEU A 244 10.54 9.92 -17.04
CA LEU A 244 11.58 10.33 -17.99
C LEU A 244 12.92 10.59 -17.29
N LYS A 245 12.90 11.28 -16.14
CA LYS A 245 14.11 11.55 -15.36
C LYS A 245 14.77 10.25 -14.89
N GLY A 246 14.00 9.33 -14.32
CA GLY A 246 14.55 8.06 -13.85
C GLY A 246 15.02 7.17 -14.99
N LEU A 247 14.37 7.20 -16.15
CA LEU A 247 14.78 6.43 -17.31
C LEU A 247 16.14 6.91 -17.83
N ALA A 248 16.34 8.23 -17.92
CA ALA A 248 17.62 8.81 -18.29
C ALA A 248 18.75 8.37 -17.34
N ILE A 249 18.51 8.38 -16.02
CA ILE A 249 19.50 7.91 -15.03
C ILE A 249 19.81 6.41 -15.21
N LEU A 250 18.78 5.57 -15.39
CA LEU A 250 18.96 4.12 -15.59
C LEU A 250 19.71 3.78 -16.89
N GLU A 251 19.60 4.63 -17.91
CA GLU A 251 20.30 4.51 -19.19
C GLU A 251 21.69 5.16 -19.17
N GLY A 252 22.14 5.70 -18.04
CA GLY A 252 23.46 6.32 -17.88
C GLY A 252 23.60 7.69 -18.55
N GLN A 253 22.48 8.35 -18.85
CA GLN A 253 22.46 9.72 -19.38
C GLN A 253 22.71 10.72 -18.25
N ALA A 254 23.36 11.84 -18.55
CA ALA A 254 23.47 12.95 -17.59
C ALA A 254 22.11 13.63 -17.43
N VAL A 255 21.68 13.86 -16.19
CA VAL A 255 20.31 14.28 -15.83
C VAL A 255 20.32 15.55 -14.99
#